data_AF-A0AA97HFF0-F1
#
_entry.id   AF-A0AA97HFF0-F1
#
_cell.length_a   1.000
_cell.length_b   1.000
_cell.length_c   1.000
_cell.angle_alpha   90.00
_cell.angle_beta   90.00
_cell.angle_gamma   90.00
#
_symmetry.space_group_name_H-M   'P 1'
#
loop_
_entity.id
_entity.type
_entity.pdbx_description
1 polymer ?
#
loop_
_entity_poly.entity_id
_entity_poly.type
_entity_poly.pdbx_seq_one_letter_code
_entity_poly.pdbx_strand_id
1 'polypeptide(L)'
;MSKFSVDSLSSAYRANITLNMKIWRMAWPPMVSNITTPLLGLVDTAVVGHLGTATHLGAVAIGASIFSFLFWAFGFLRMGSTGLTAQALGQDDDRRVRELLLQSILMGVLIGLILILFRAPLIDLAIHLMQPSADVGPGRESIARRGFSVLPRYWRVTL
;
A
#
# COMPACT_ATOMS: atom_id res chain seq x y z
N MET A 1 -20.11 52.92 -7.04
CA MET A 1 -18.87 52.69 -6.26
C MET A 1 -19.24 51.79 -5.08
N SER A 2 -19.00 50.48 -5.24
CA SER A 2 -19.52 49.41 -4.37
C SER A 2 -18.88 49.45 -2.98
N LYS A 3 -19.71 49.41 -1.94
CA LYS A 3 -19.29 49.18 -0.55
C LYS A 3 -18.66 47.78 -0.42
N PHE A 4 -17.37 47.69 -0.69
CA PHE A 4 -16.53 46.60 -0.17
C PHE A 4 -16.34 46.89 1.33
N SER A 5 -17.26 46.42 2.17
CA SER A 5 -17.26 46.65 3.63
C SER A 5 -16.31 45.69 4.34
N VAL A 6 -15.74 46.10 5.47
CA VAL A 6 -14.89 45.30 6.38
C VAL A 6 -15.58 43.96 6.77
N ASP A 7 -16.90 43.93 6.75
CA ASP A 7 -17.72 42.73 7.00
C ASP A 7 -17.52 41.63 5.95
N SER A 8 -17.24 42.00 4.69
CA SER A 8 -16.93 41.04 3.61
C SER A 8 -15.57 40.37 3.81
N LEU A 9 -14.58 41.13 4.32
CA LEU A 9 -13.25 40.60 4.62
C LEU A 9 -13.28 39.71 5.86
N SER A 10 -14.04 40.10 6.89
CA SER A 10 -14.14 39.30 8.12
C SER A 10 -14.93 38.00 7.91
N SER A 11 -15.98 38.00 7.07
CA SER A 11 -16.71 36.78 6.70
C SER A 11 -15.86 35.85 5.84
N ALA A 12 -15.14 36.37 4.84
CA ALA A 12 -14.21 35.57 4.02
C ALA A 12 -13.06 34.98 4.86
N TYR A 13 -12.52 35.74 5.81
CA TYR A 13 -11.48 35.28 6.72
C TYR A 13 -11.98 34.19 7.69
N ARG A 14 -13.16 34.38 8.30
CA ARG A 14 -13.80 33.37 9.16
C ARG A 14 -14.16 32.10 8.39
N ALA A 15 -14.63 32.22 7.16
CA ALA A 15 -14.88 31.09 6.28
C ALA A 15 -13.60 30.29 6.00
N ASN A 16 -12.48 30.97 5.71
CA ASN A 16 -11.18 30.34 5.53
C ASN A 16 -10.70 29.59 6.77
N ILE A 17 -10.79 30.18 7.97
CA ILE A 17 -10.40 29.50 9.22
C ILE A 17 -11.26 28.25 9.44
N THR A 18 -12.57 28.35 9.20
CA THR A 18 -13.50 27.23 9.40
C THR A 18 -13.24 26.10 8.39
N LEU A 19 -12.97 26.45 7.13
CA LEU A 19 -12.58 25.50 6.09
C LEU A 19 -11.24 24.82 6.42
N ASN A 20 -10.22 25.58 6.82
CA ASN A 20 -8.92 25.05 7.21
C ASN A 20 -9.05 24.07 8.38
N MET A 21 -9.85 24.40 9.40
CA MET A 21 -10.09 23.52 10.54
C MET A 21 -10.86 22.24 10.14
N LYS A 22 -11.80 22.35 9.19
CA LYS A 22 -12.55 21.21 8.65
C LYS A 22 -11.65 20.28 7.84
N ILE A 23 -10.78 20.83 6.98
CA ILE A 23 -9.77 20.09 6.23
C ILE A 23 -8.81 19.39 7.19
N TRP A 24 -8.31 20.08 8.22
CA TRP A 24 -7.42 19.49 9.24
C TRP A 24 -8.07 18.30 9.97
N ARG A 25 -9.34 18.42 10.37
CA ARG A 25 -10.08 17.31 11.00
C ARG A 25 -10.26 16.11 10.08
N MET A 26 -10.41 16.32 8.77
CA MET A 26 -10.52 15.24 7.78
C MET A 26 -9.15 14.62 7.45
N ALA A 27 -8.08 15.42 7.42
CA ALA A 27 -6.74 15.00 7.04
C ALA A 27 -5.96 14.32 8.18
N TRP A 28 -6.19 14.71 9.44
CA TRP A 28 -5.42 14.19 10.58
C TRP A 28 -5.48 12.65 10.72
N PRO A 29 -6.66 11.99 10.73
CA PRO A 29 -6.72 10.53 10.86
C PRO A 29 -5.98 9.75 9.76
N PRO A 30 -6.15 10.06 8.45
CA PRO A 30 -5.40 9.39 7.41
C PRO A 30 -3.90 9.73 7.41
N MET A 31 -3.48 10.91 7.88
CA MET A 31 -2.05 11.22 8.03
C MET A 31 -1.38 10.31 9.07
N VAL A 32 -2.01 10.16 10.25
CA VAL A 32 -1.51 9.25 11.30
C VAL A 32 -1.52 7.80 10.81
N SER A 33 -2.58 7.39 10.09
CA SER A 33 -2.68 6.04 9.53
C SER A 33 -1.60 5.72 8.49
N ASN A 34 -1.06 6.73 7.80
CA ASN A 34 0.01 6.54 6.81
C ASN A 34 1.41 6.40 7.42
N ILE A 35 1.58 6.58 8.73
CA ILE A 35 2.86 6.37 9.44
C ILE A 35 3.28 4.89 9.39
N THR A 36 2.33 3.96 9.20
CA THR A 36 2.62 2.53 9.06
C THR A 36 3.52 2.22 7.87
N THR A 37 3.43 2.99 6.77
CA THR A 37 4.23 2.76 5.56
C THR A 37 5.73 2.97 5.79
N PRO A 38 6.21 4.12 6.32
CA PRO A 38 7.63 4.30 6.62
C PRO A 38 8.11 3.38 7.76
N LEU A 39 7.24 3.03 8.71
CA LEU A 39 7.58 2.05 9.75
C LEU A 39 7.81 0.65 9.17
N LEU A 40 6.98 0.21 8.23
CA LEU A 40 7.19 -1.03 7.48
C LEU A 40 8.54 -1.00 6.74
N GLY A 41 8.88 0.11 6.08
CA GLY A 41 10.18 0.26 5.42
C GLY A 41 11.38 0.20 6.38
N LEU A 42 11.22 0.75 7.59
CA LEU A 42 12.23 0.65 8.66
C LEU A 42 12.38 -0.79 9.16
N VAL A 43 11.27 -1.51 9.34
CA VAL A 43 11.27 -2.92 9.75
C VAL A 43 11.93 -3.78 8.67
N ASP A 44 11.59 -3.60 7.40
CA ASP A 44 12.20 -4.31 6.28
C ASP A 44 13.71 -4.10 6.24
N THR A 45 14.15 -2.84 6.42
CA THR A 45 15.57 -2.47 6.47
C THR A 45 16.29 -3.08 7.68
N ALA A 46 15.67 -3.06 8.86
CA ALA A 46 16.25 -3.61 10.09
C ALA A 46 16.37 -5.15 10.05
N VAL A 47 15.36 -5.83 9.50
CA VAL A 47 15.34 -7.29 9.32
C VAL A 47 16.43 -7.73 8.35
N VAL A 48 16.57 -7.04 7.22
CA VAL A 48 17.67 -7.26 6.27
C VAL A 48 19.00 -7.01 6.98
N GLY A 49 19.16 -5.90 7.71
CA GLY A 49 20.41 -5.56 8.41
C GLY A 49 20.90 -6.57 9.47
N HIS A 50 20.04 -7.46 10.00
CA HIS A 50 20.39 -8.41 11.07
C HIS A 50 20.76 -9.83 10.57
N LEU A 51 20.69 -10.11 9.27
CA LEU A 51 21.00 -11.42 8.69
C LEU A 51 22.50 -11.52 8.35
N GLY A 52 23.28 -12.15 9.23
CA GLY A 52 24.75 -12.23 9.15
C GLY A 52 25.38 -13.07 8.02
N THR A 53 24.64 -13.49 6.99
CA THR A 53 25.21 -14.24 5.83
C THR A 53 24.63 -13.72 4.50
N ALA A 54 25.53 -13.35 3.57
CA ALA A 54 25.21 -12.66 2.31
C ALA A 54 24.14 -13.38 1.45
N THR A 55 24.09 -14.71 1.48
CA THR A 55 23.14 -15.51 0.69
C THR A 55 21.71 -15.42 1.23
N HIS A 56 21.52 -15.40 2.56
CA HIS A 56 20.20 -15.22 3.17
C HIS A 56 19.73 -13.76 3.04
N LEU A 57 20.66 -12.82 3.06
CA LEU A 57 20.40 -11.41 2.82
C LEU A 57 19.85 -11.16 1.40
N GLY A 58 20.53 -11.71 0.38
CA GLY A 58 20.11 -11.56 -1.02
C GLY A 58 18.75 -12.20 -1.30
N ALA A 59 18.49 -13.37 -0.72
CA ALA A 59 17.19 -14.03 -0.79
C ALA A 59 16.03 -13.19 -0.26
N VAL A 60 16.20 -12.61 0.94
CA VAL A 60 15.17 -11.80 1.60
C VAL A 60 14.99 -10.47 0.88
N ALA A 61 16.08 -9.83 0.44
CA ALA A 61 16.03 -8.58 -0.31
C ALA A 61 15.23 -8.75 -1.63
N ILE A 62 15.50 -9.81 -2.40
CA ILE A 62 14.74 -10.11 -3.62
C ILE A 62 13.26 -10.34 -3.32
N GLY A 63 12.94 -11.13 -2.29
CA GLY A 63 11.56 -11.37 -1.87
C GLY A 63 10.83 -10.08 -1.47
N ALA A 64 11.49 -9.21 -0.70
CA ALA A 64 10.96 -7.92 -0.28
C ALA A 64 10.77 -6.95 -1.47
N SER A 65 11.69 -6.94 -2.44
CA SER A 65 11.55 -6.13 -3.65
C SER A 65 10.39 -6.59 -4.54
N ILE A 66 10.21 -7.90 -4.72
CA ILE A 66 9.08 -8.45 -5.49
C ILE A 66 7.76 -8.11 -4.79
N PHE A 67 7.69 -8.31 -3.47
CA PHE A 67 6.51 -7.96 -2.69
C PHE A 67 6.19 -6.46 -2.79
N SER A 68 7.20 -5.60 -2.63
CA SER A 68 7.04 -4.14 -2.74
C SER A 68 6.55 -3.74 -4.13
N PHE A 69 7.10 -4.33 -5.18
CA PHE A 69 6.65 -4.10 -6.55
C PHE A 69 5.18 -4.49 -6.74
N LEU A 70 4.79 -5.69 -6.28
CA LEU A 70 3.39 -6.14 -6.37
C LEU A 70 2.45 -5.25 -5.56
N PHE A 71 2.84 -4.88 -4.34
CA PHE A 71 2.06 -4.00 -3.48
C PHE A 71 1.79 -2.64 -4.16
N TRP A 72 2.81 -2.05 -4.78
CA TRP A 72 2.65 -0.80 -5.55
C TRP A 72 1.88 -1.01 -6.84
N ALA A 73 2.11 -2.11 -7.56
CA ALA A 73 1.42 -2.45 -8.79
C ALA A 73 -0.08 -2.65 -8.61
N PHE A 74 -0.55 -3.08 -7.42
CA PHE A 74 -1.98 -3.13 -7.08
C PHE A 74 -2.46 -1.90 -6.29
N GLY A 75 -1.55 -1.00 -5.90
CA GLY A 75 -1.87 0.24 -5.18
C GLY A 75 -2.78 1.19 -5.99
N PHE A 76 -2.71 1.15 -7.33
CA PHE A 76 -3.61 1.95 -8.18
C PHE A 76 -5.08 1.55 -8.01
N LEU A 77 -5.37 0.27 -7.74
CA LEU A 77 -6.74 -0.21 -7.57
C LEU A 77 -7.40 0.44 -6.35
N ARG A 78 -6.61 0.69 -5.31
CA ARG A 78 -7.04 1.45 -4.13
C ARG A 78 -7.37 2.89 -4.48
N MET A 79 -6.45 3.61 -5.14
CA MET A 79 -6.70 5.01 -5.54
C MET A 79 -7.89 5.14 -6.51
N GLY A 80 -8.02 4.22 -7.47
CA GLY A 80 -9.13 4.20 -8.42
C GLY A 80 -10.49 3.95 -7.74
N SER A 81 -10.55 2.99 -6.81
CA SER A 81 -11.78 2.69 -6.06
C SER A 81 -12.22 3.85 -5.16
N THR A 82 -11.27 4.48 -4.45
CA THR A 82 -11.56 5.64 -3.59
C THR A 82 -12.04 6.83 -4.41
N GLY A 83 -11.46 7.08 -5.59
CA GLY A 83 -11.89 8.16 -6.49
C GLY A 83 -13.33 7.97 -6.99
N LEU A 84 -13.68 6.77 -7.44
CA LEU A 84 -15.04 6.44 -7.88
C LEU A 84 -16.04 6.53 -6.71
N THR A 85 -15.65 6.08 -5.52
CA THR A 85 -16.48 6.16 -4.32
C THR A 85 -16.72 7.62 -3.91
N ALA A 86 -15.71 8.48 -3.98
CA ALA A 86 -15.84 9.91 -3.69
C ALA A 86 -16.77 10.62 -4.69
N GLN A 87 -16.73 10.24 -5.96
CA GLN A 87 -17.66 10.76 -6.98
C GLN A 87 -19.10 10.32 -6.71
N ALA A 88 -19.33 9.04 -6.40
CA ALA A 88 -20.66 8.53 -6.07
C ALA A 88 -21.23 9.17 -4.79
N LEU A 89 -20.38 9.35 -3.77
CA LEU A 89 -20.75 10.05 -2.54
C LEU A 89 -21.10 11.52 -2.81
N GLY A 90 -20.37 12.20 -3.71
CA GLY A 90 -20.67 13.57 -4.12
C GLY A 90 -21.97 13.72 -4.92
N GLN A 91 -22.56 12.62 -5.40
CA GLN A 91 -23.84 12.58 -6.11
C GLN A 91 -25.00 12.11 -5.21
N ASP A 92 -24.76 11.91 -3.89
CA ASP A 92 -25.71 11.32 -2.94
C ASP A 92 -26.28 9.95 -3.38
N ASP A 93 -25.51 9.18 -4.18
CA ASP A 93 -25.89 7.84 -4.62
C ASP A 93 -25.32 6.76 -3.68
N ASP A 94 -25.98 6.60 -2.54
CA ASP A 94 -25.62 5.60 -1.52
C ASP A 94 -25.63 4.17 -2.05
N ARG A 95 -26.50 3.89 -3.03
CA ARG A 95 -26.59 2.58 -3.64
C ARG A 95 -25.33 2.31 -4.45
N ARG A 96 -24.87 3.28 -5.24
CA ARG A 96 -23.63 3.17 -6.01
C ARG A 96 -22.39 3.04 -5.12
N VAL A 97 -22.36 3.75 -3.99
CA VAL A 97 -21.29 3.61 -2.98
C VAL A 97 -21.21 2.16 -2.47
N ARG A 98 -22.35 1.53 -2.15
CA ARG A 98 -22.39 0.12 -1.71
C ARG A 98 -21.96 -0.85 -2.80
N GLU A 99 -22.38 -0.63 -4.04
CA GLU A 99 -21.97 -1.45 -5.19
C GLU A 99 -20.45 -1.39 -5.40
N LEU A 100 -19.87 -0.19 -5.35
CA LEU A 100 -18.43 0.01 -5.47
C LEU A 100 -17.67 -0.67 -4.32
N LEU A 101 -18.17 -0.59 -3.09
CA LEU A 101 -17.57 -1.26 -1.94
C LEU A 101 -17.53 -2.79 -2.11
N LEU A 102 -18.66 -3.40 -2.50
CA LEU A 102 -18.73 -4.82 -2.81
C LEU A 102 -17.78 -5.21 -3.96
N GLN A 103 -17.74 -4.39 -5.01
CA GLN A 103 -16.86 -4.62 -6.15
C GLN A 103 -15.39 -4.58 -5.75
N SER A 104 -14.97 -3.60 -4.94
CA SER A 104 -13.59 -3.50 -4.44
C SER A 104 -13.21 -4.67 -3.53
N ILE A 105 -14.12 -5.12 -2.66
CA ILE A 105 -13.89 -6.30 -1.81
C ILE A 105 -13.72 -7.55 -2.68
N LEU A 106 -14.63 -7.79 -3.64
CA LEU A 106 -14.57 -8.94 -4.54
C LEU A 106 -13.29 -8.92 -5.38
N MET A 107 -12.92 -7.75 -5.92
CA MET A 107 -11.65 -7.59 -6.64
C MET A 107 -10.44 -7.90 -5.76
N GLY A 108 -10.41 -7.38 -4.52
CA GLY A 108 -9.32 -7.65 -3.58
C GLY A 108 -9.18 -9.14 -3.26
N VAL A 109 -10.30 -9.82 -2.98
CA VAL A 109 -10.33 -11.27 -2.72
C VAL A 109 -9.88 -12.05 -3.94
N LEU A 110 -10.39 -11.72 -5.13
CA LEU A 110 -10.05 -12.40 -6.37
C LEU A 110 -8.56 -12.25 -6.71
N ILE A 111 -8.03 -11.02 -6.63
CA ILE A 111 -6.61 -10.75 -6.84
C ILE A 111 -5.76 -11.51 -5.81
N GLY A 112 -6.14 -11.48 -4.53
CA GLY A 112 -5.45 -12.23 -3.49
C GLY A 112 -5.42 -13.74 -3.77
N LEU A 113 -6.54 -14.32 -4.20
CA LEU A 113 -6.64 -15.72 -4.56
C LEU A 113 -5.76 -16.07 -5.77
N ILE A 114 -5.78 -15.22 -6.81
CA ILE A 114 -4.93 -15.36 -8.00
C ILE A 114 -3.45 -15.31 -7.60
N LEU A 115 -3.04 -14.35 -6.75
CA LEU A 115 -1.66 -14.25 -6.30
C LEU A 115 -1.21 -15.48 -5.50
N ILE A 116 -2.08 -16.03 -4.65
CA ILE A 116 -1.79 -17.26 -3.90
C ILE A 116 -1.66 -18.44 -4.86
N LEU A 117 -2.56 -18.57 -5.83
CA LEU A 117 -2.60 -19.67 -6.79
C LEU A 117 -1.39 -19.63 -7.74
N PHE A 118 -1.04 -18.45 -8.24
CA PHE A 118 0.04 -18.23 -9.21
C PHE A 118 1.37 -17.81 -8.56
N ARG A 119 1.52 -17.98 -7.24
CA ARG A 119 2.74 -17.55 -6.52
C ARG A 119 4.03 -18.11 -7.13
N ALA A 120 4.03 -19.37 -7.56
CA ALA A 120 5.21 -20.04 -8.08
C ALA A 120 5.65 -19.46 -9.44
N PRO A 121 4.77 -19.40 -10.47
CA PRO A 121 5.14 -18.77 -11.74
C PRO A 121 5.42 -17.27 -11.60
N LEU A 122 4.80 -16.56 -10.66
CA LEU A 122 5.12 -15.15 -10.39
C LEU A 122 6.56 -14.97 -9.91
N ILE A 123 7.01 -15.83 -8.99
CA ILE A 123 8.37 -15.79 -8.46
C ILE A 123 9.37 -16.12 -9.57
N ASP A 124 9.11 -17.16 -10.37
CA ASP A 124 9.98 -17.53 -11.47
C ASP A 124 10.10 -16.41 -12.51
N LEU A 125 8.98 -15.78 -12.87
CA LEU A 125 8.95 -14.62 -13.77
C LEU A 125 9.73 -13.44 -13.18
N ALA A 126 9.54 -13.14 -11.90
CA ALA A 126 10.22 -12.04 -11.24
C ALA A 126 11.74 -12.25 -11.15
N ILE A 127 12.19 -13.46 -10.83
CA ILE A 127 13.61 -13.83 -10.82
C ILE A 127 14.20 -13.73 -12.24
N HIS A 128 13.44 -14.15 -13.27
CA HIS A 128 13.85 -14.05 -14.66
C HIS A 128 14.02 -12.60 -15.12
N LEU A 129 13.09 -11.72 -14.73
CA LEU A 129 13.12 -10.29 -15.06
C LEU A 129 14.20 -9.52 -14.29
N MET A 130 14.44 -9.88 -13.02
CA MET A 130 15.39 -9.15 -12.17
C MET A 130 16.86 -9.45 -12.43
N GLN A 131 17.19 -10.55 -13.12
CA GLN A 131 18.58 -11.00 -13.38
C GLN A 131 19.55 -10.72 -12.21
N PRO A 132 19.32 -11.26 -11.01
CA PRO A 132 20.18 -10.97 -9.87
C PRO A 132 21.63 -11.38 -10.19
N SER A 133 22.59 -10.48 -9.92
CA SER A 133 24.02 -10.68 -10.19
C SER A 133 24.53 -11.98 -9.56
N ALA A 134 25.46 -12.64 -10.26
CA ALA A 134 25.92 -14.02 -10.06
C ALA A 134 26.60 -14.36 -8.70
N ASP A 135 26.56 -13.47 -7.71
CA ASP A 135 27.13 -13.69 -6.38
C ASP A 135 26.20 -14.49 -5.45
N VAL A 136 25.00 -14.83 -5.95
CA VAL A 136 24.10 -15.81 -5.35
C VAL A 136 24.35 -17.16 -6.03
N GLY A 137 25.40 -17.87 -5.58
CA GLY A 137 25.77 -19.22 -6.01
C GLY A 137 24.67 -20.29 -5.81
N PRO A 138 24.96 -21.60 -5.99
CA PRO A 138 24.03 -22.68 -6.41
C PRO A 138 22.92 -23.03 -5.39
N GLY A 139 22.02 -22.08 -5.15
CA GLY A 139 20.85 -22.16 -4.28
C GLY A 139 19.57 -21.68 -4.97
N ARG A 140 19.57 -21.66 -6.32
CA ARG A 140 18.46 -21.21 -7.18
C ARG A 140 17.12 -21.88 -6.86
N GLU A 141 17.14 -23.10 -6.31
CA GLU A 141 15.95 -23.89 -6.02
C GLU A 141 15.55 -23.98 -4.54
N SER A 142 16.45 -23.63 -3.61
CA SER A 142 16.22 -23.77 -2.16
C SER A 142 15.69 -22.48 -1.52
N ILE A 143 16.04 -21.33 -2.09
CA ILE A 143 15.68 -20.00 -1.57
C ILE A 143 14.19 -19.70 -1.76
N ALA A 144 13.64 -20.00 -2.93
CA ALA A 144 12.22 -19.76 -3.23
C ALA A 144 11.28 -20.63 -2.37
N ARG A 145 11.68 -21.87 -2.04
CA ARG A 145 10.89 -22.79 -1.21
C ARG A 145 10.98 -22.49 0.29
N ARG A 146 12.13 -22.03 0.79
CA ARG A 146 12.32 -21.73 2.22
C ARG A 146 11.86 -20.33 2.62
N GLY A 147 12.07 -19.31 1.78
CA GLY A 147 11.62 -17.93 2.06
C GLY A 147 10.12 -17.83 2.33
N PHE A 148 9.32 -18.65 1.66
CA PHE A 148 7.87 -18.67 1.85
C PHE A 148 7.40 -19.41 3.12
N SER A 149 8.21 -20.33 3.66
CA SER A 149 7.86 -21.08 4.88
C SER A 149 8.02 -20.26 6.17
N VAL A 150 8.78 -19.15 6.11
CA VAL A 150 9.00 -18.25 7.24
C VAL A 150 7.95 -17.14 7.31
N LEU A 151 7.38 -16.73 6.17
CA LEU A 151 6.34 -15.68 6.10
C LEU A 151 5.13 -15.94 7.03
N PRO A 152 4.56 -17.16 7.13
CA PRO A 152 3.43 -17.44 8.04
C PRO A 152 3.82 -17.58 9.52
N ARG A 153 5.11 -17.66 9.86
CA ARG A 153 5.59 -17.64 11.25
C ARG A 153 5.76 -16.22 11.78
N TYR A 154 6.12 -15.26 10.92
CA TYR A 154 6.30 -13.85 11.32
C TYR A 154 4.99 -13.06 11.47
N TRP A 155 3.91 -13.42 10.77
CA TRP A 155 2.60 -12.78 10.93
C TRP A 155 1.88 -13.13 12.24
N ARG A 156 2.32 -14.18 12.95
CA ARG A 156 1.69 -14.65 14.19
C ARG A 156 2.00 -13.79 15.42
N VAL A 157 2.91 -12.84 15.34
CA VAL A 157 3.28 -11.94 16.46
C VAL A 157 2.61 -10.56 16.32
N THR A 158 1.73 -10.37 15.33
CA THR A 158 1.13 -9.06 15.01
C THR A 158 -0.40 -9.09 14.95
N LEU A 159 -1.03 -9.93 15.77
CA LEU A 159 -2.44 -9.80 16.17
C LEU A 159 -2.52 -9.83 17.70
#